data_AF-A0AAD5UB56-F1
#
_entry.id   AF-A0AAD5UB56-F1
#
_cell.length_a   1.000
_cell.length_b   1.000
_cell.length_c   1.000
_cell.angle_alpha   90.00
_cell.angle_beta   90.00
_cell.angle_gamma   90.00
#
_symmetry.space_group_name_H-M   'P 1'
#
loop_
_entity.id
_entity.type
_entity.pdbx_description
1 polymer ?
#
loop_
_entity_poly.entity_id
_entity_poly.type
_entity_poly.pdbx_seq_one_letter_code
_entity_poly.pdbx_strand_id
1 'polypeptide(L)'
;MIGLFEKIPTIESIKDFYSIDNLNSYTDRPYSWSNTVCTLDGVINLNEDLTSIGGGIALKHVPQLGYLSEADFRILNAGWAFSDAVLITGKILRDEIDAICKIEFEDLTNLRLQIGKKTLQPLRLVLSSSGHIFNIRQDSTSIDSKFFENVTSKIIILTTKKGSDYLSTLRLDYKFNFEWNSNVEIVIFDDDQLDNGKESIDLRKMLKLLKIRFKIDYLDVSSGGTVIQQFRDLNVVDELRMTISPQIVGIKNSLGVDRPTIFPSTCKSYNCNNSPLLTWKGIRLLGERMIFLRGIYQYRP
;
A
#
# COMPACT_ATOMS: atom_id res chain seq x y z
N MET A 1 -21.95 12.81 2.69
CA MET A 1 -22.80 12.56 1.51
C MET A 1 -22.66 11.09 1.13
N ILE A 2 -23.74 10.32 1.19
CA ILE A 2 -23.78 8.93 0.72
C ILE A 2 -24.13 8.99 -0.77
N GLY A 3 -23.33 8.34 -1.61
CA GLY A 3 -23.56 8.26 -3.05
C GLY A 3 -23.49 6.82 -3.55
N LEU A 4 -23.92 6.59 -4.78
CA LEU A 4 -23.85 5.28 -5.44
C LEU A 4 -22.82 5.33 -6.57
N PHE A 5 -22.00 4.30 -6.66
CA PHE A 5 -21.42 3.87 -7.92
C PHE A 5 -22.42 2.90 -8.54
N GLU A 6 -23.15 3.34 -9.56
CA GLU A 6 -24.19 2.49 -10.19
C GLU A 6 -23.58 1.31 -10.97
N LYS A 7 -22.31 1.43 -11.39
CA LYS A 7 -21.50 0.45 -12.14
C LYS A 7 -20.01 0.64 -11.78
N ILE A 8 -19.11 -0.01 -12.54
CA ILE A 8 -17.65 0.27 -12.50
C ILE A 8 -17.43 1.79 -12.43
N PRO A 9 -16.68 2.31 -11.43
CA PRO A 9 -16.52 3.75 -11.24
C PRO A 9 -15.96 4.46 -12.49
N THR A 10 -16.65 5.49 -12.97
CA THR A 10 -16.21 6.31 -14.11
C THR A 10 -15.12 7.29 -13.68
N ILE A 11 -14.44 7.93 -14.63
CA ILE A 11 -13.42 8.94 -14.32
C ILE A 11 -14.03 10.13 -13.56
N GLU A 12 -15.23 10.55 -13.91
CA GLU A 12 -15.93 11.66 -13.24
C GLU A 12 -16.25 11.30 -11.79
N SER A 13 -16.77 10.10 -11.54
CA SER A 13 -17.09 9.66 -10.18
C SER A 13 -15.83 9.43 -9.34
N ILE A 14 -14.74 8.98 -9.96
CA ILE A 14 -13.42 8.86 -9.34
C ILE A 14 -12.85 10.23 -8.98
N LYS A 15 -12.93 11.22 -9.89
CA LYS A 15 -12.48 12.60 -9.64
C LYS A 15 -13.24 13.20 -8.47
N ASP A 16 -14.57 13.09 -8.46
CA ASP A 16 -15.41 13.58 -7.35
C ASP A 16 -15.02 12.93 -6.02
N PHE A 17 -14.83 11.60 -6.02
CA PHE A 17 -14.58 10.86 -4.79
C PHE A 17 -13.15 11.02 -4.25
N TYR A 18 -12.14 11.03 -5.11
CA TYR A 18 -10.72 11.02 -4.74
C TYR A 18 -9.95 12.30 -5.04
N SER A 19 -10.64 13.38 -5.44
CA SER A 19 -9.98 14.66 -5.70
C SER A 19 -9.02 15.03 -4.57
N ILE A 20 -7.83 15.41 -5.02
CA ILE A 20 -6.74 15.93 -4.19
C ILE A 20 -6.74 17.47 -4.12
N ASP A 21 -7.76 18.10 -4.72
CA ASP A 21 -7.94 19.54 -4.67
C ASP A 21 -8.19 19.95 -3.23
N ASN A 22 -7.49 20.98 -2.77
CA ASN A 22 -7.58 21.50 -1.40
C ASN A 22 -7.09 20.55 -0.30
N LEU A 23 -6.28 19.54 -0.63
CA LEU A 23 -5.55 18.79 0.39
C LEU A 23 -4.44 19.66 1.00
N ASN A 24 -4.14 19.41 2.27
CA ASN A 24 -3.04 20.07 2.96
C ASN A 24 -1.72 19.78 2.25
N SER A 25 -0.90 20.81 2.07
CA SER A 25 0.49 20.65 1.68
C SER A 25 1.37 20.78 2.92
N TYR A 26 2.24 19.80 3.13
CA TYR A 26 3.24 19.82 4.19
C TYR A 26 4.60 20.12 3.60
N THR A 27 5.47 20.82 4.33
CA THR A 27 6.82 21.15 3.87
C THR A 27 7.85 20.06 4.18
N ASP A 28 7.54 19.21 5.15
CA ASP A 28 8.47 18.26 5.78
C ASP A 28 8.07 16.78 5.60
N ARG A 29 6.92 16.50 4.97
CA ARG A 29 6.46 15.15 4.60
C ARG A 29 5.47 15.22 3.42
N PRO A 30 5.19 14.12 2.72
CA PRO A 30 4.02 14.07 1.84
C PRO A 30 2.71 14.06 2.63
N TYR A 31 1.64 14.50 1.97
CA TYR A 31 0.28 14.13 2.36
C TYR A 31 0.10 12.65 2.06
N SER A 32 -0.29 11.84 3.06
CA SER A 32 -0.34 10.39 2.89
C SER A 32 -1.70 9.79 3.21
N TRP A 33 -2.03 8.72 2.49
CA TRP A 33 -3.26 7.96 2.74
C TRP A 33 -2.99 6.47 2.74
N SER A 34 -3.73 5.73 3.56
CA SER A 34 -3.81 4.27 3.41
C SER A 34 -4.88 3.93 2.38
N ASN A 35 -4.58 3.03 1.45
CA ASN A 35 -5.53 2.50 0.47
C ASN A 35 -5.63 0.99 0.68
N THR A 36 -6.73 0.53 1.27
CA THR A 36 -6.82 -0.84 1.80
C THR A 36 -8.19 -1.43 1.58
N VAL A 37 -8.23 -2.72 1.23
CA VAL A 37 -9.46 -3.51 1.23
C VAL A 37 -9.49 -4.42 2.44
N CYS A 38 -10.63 -4.50 3.13
CA CYS A 38 -10.82 -5.39 4.26
C CYS A 38 -12.21 -6.03 4.23
N THR A 39 -12.37 -7.13 4.97
CA THR A 39 -13.68 -7.72 5.27
C THR A 39 -14.48 -6.84 6.22
N LEU A 40 -15.76 -7.15 6.43
CA LEU A 40 -16.62 -6.44 7.38
C LEU A 40 -16.08 -6.51 8.81
N ASP A 41 -15.41 -7.61 9.16
CA ASP A 41 -14.73 -7.84 10.44
C ASP A 41 -13.26 -7.39 10.46
N GLY A 42 -12.80 -6.64 9.44
CA GLY A 42 -11.53 -5.91 9.46
C GLY A 42 -10.28 -6.70 9.07
N VAL A 43 -10.44 -7.88 8.47
CA VAL A 43 -9.35 -8.73 7.97
C VAL A 43 -8.90 -8.27 6.58
N ILE A 44 -7.59 -8.15 6.36
CA ILE A 44 -7.01 -7.65 5.10
C ILE A 44 -6.37 -8.75 4.23
N ASN A 45 -6.13 -9.93 4.79
CA ASN A 45 -5.66 -11.10 4.04
C ASN A 45 -6.20 -12.37 4.69
N LEU A 46 -6.56 -13.37 3.88
CA LEU A 46 -7.08 -14.64 4.37
C LEU A 46 -5.99 -15.52 4.99
N ASN A 47 -4.72 -15.37 4.59
CA ASN A 47 -3.59 -16.21 5.00
C ASN A 47 -3.92 -17.72 4.92
N GLU A 48 -4.59 -18.16 3.86
CA GLU A 48 -4.84 -19.59 3.61
C GLU A 48 -3.64 -20.18 2.84
N ASP A 49 -3.28 -21.43 3.16
CA ASP A 49 -2.04 -22.08 2.70
C ASP A 49 -1.89 -22.12 1.16
N LEU A 50 -0.69 -21.71 0.72
CA LEU A 50 0.03 -21.97 -0.55
C LEU A 50 -0.69 -21.76 -1.89
N THR A 51 -1.93 -21.29 -1.91
CA THR A 51 -2.70 -21.00 -3.14
C THR A 51 -3.43 -19.67 -3.12
N SER A 52 -3.22 -18.85 -2.09
CA SER A 52 -3.80 -17.52 -2.00
C SER A 52 -3.15 -16.59 -3.04
N ILE A 53 -3.63 -16.68 -4.28
CA ILE A 53 -3.53 -15.61 -5.26
C ILE A 53 -4.03 -14.35 -4.54
N GLY A 54 -3.22 -13.30 -4.52
CA GLY A 54 -3.58 -12.02 -3.91
C GLY A 54 -4.99 -11.57 -4.35
N GLY A 55 -5.71 -10.87 -3.48
CA GLY A 55 -7.03 -10.34 -3.82
C GLY A 55 -8.23 -11.23 -3.47
N GLY A 56 -8.07 -12.24 -2.62
CA GLY A 56 -9.22 -12.98 -2.04
C GLY A 56 -10.20 -12.07 -1.29
N ILE A 57 -9.67 -11.07 -0.55
CA ILE A 57 -10.51 -10.04 0.10
C ILE A 57 -11.06 -9.04 -0.92
N ALA A 58 -10.26 -8.65 -1.91
CA ALA A 58 -10.64 -7.74 -3.01
C ALA A 58 -11.67 -8.35 -3.97
N LEU A 59 -11.92 -9.67 -3.87
CA LEU A 59 -12.80 -10.43 -4.76
C LEU A 59 -12.38 -10.41 -6.24
N LYS A 60 -11.09 -10.11 -6.52
CA LYS A 60 -10.54 -9.96 -7.88
C LYS A 60 -10.74 -11.18 -8.77
N HIS A 61 -10.80 -12.36 -8.17
CA HIS A 61 -10.87 -13.65 -8.86
C HIS A 61 -12.18 -14.40 -8.60
N VAL A 62 -13.30 -13.69 -8.35
CA VAL A 62 -14.62 -14.30 -8.13
C VAL A 62 -15.54 -14.01 -9.33
N PRO A 63 -15.58 -14.87 -10.37
CA PRO A 63 -16.27 -14.59 -11.63
C PRO A 63 -17.77 -14.36 -11.46
N GLN A 64 -18.39 -14.96 -10.44
CA GLN A 64 -19.82 -14.83 -10.16
C GLN A 64 -20.23 -13.40 -9.80
N LEU A 65 -19.26 -12.52 -9.51
CA LEU A 65 -19.50 -11.12 -9.16
C LEU A 65 -19.44 -10.17 -10.36
N GLY A 66 -19.10 -10.67 -11.55
CA GLY A 66 -19.03 -9.87 -12.78
C GLY A 66 -18.18 -8.62 -12.59
N TYR A 67 -18.74 -7.45 -12.91
CA TYR A 67 -18.04 -6.16 -12.84
C TYR A 67 -17.55 -5.77 -11.42
N LEU A 68 -18.09 -6.39 -10.37
CA LEU A 68 -17.69 -6.08 -8.99
C LEU A 68 -16.29 -6.63 -8.66
N SER A 69 -15.82 -7.67 -9.37
CA SER A 69 -14.50 -8.26 -9.10
C SER A 69 -13.35 -7.29 -9.40
N GLU A 70 -13.53 -6.38 -10.36
CA GLU A 70 -12.48 -5.42 -10.73
C GLU A 70 -12.66 -4.05 -10.06
N ALA A 71 -13.77 -3.81 -9.39
CA ALA A 71 -14.10 -2.49 -8.89
C ALA A 71 -13.12 -1.99 -7.83
N ASP A 72 -12.77 -2.83 -6.86
CA ASP A 72 -11.74 -2.50 -5.86
C ASP A 72 -10.39 -2.26 -6.53
N PHE A 73 -10.00 -3.13 -7.46
CA PHE A 73 -8.73 -2.97 -8.17
C PHE A 73 -8.67 -1.67 -8.98
N ARG A 74 -9.77 -1.27 -9.62
CA ARG A 74 -9.87 0.02 -10.31
C ARG A 74 -9.81 1.19 -9.34
N ILE A 75 -10.45 1.09 -8.18
CA ILE A 75 -10.39 2.11 -7.12
C ILE A 75 -8.99 2.21 -6.52
N LEU A 76 -8.28 1.10 -6.34
CA LEU A 76 -6.88 1.05 -5.95
C LEU A 76 -6.00 1.77 -6.98
N ASN A 77 -6.17 1.45 -8.27
CA ASN A 77 -5.48 2.11 -9.38
C ASN A 77 -5.80 3.61 -9.45
N ALA A 78 -7.02 4.02 -9.11
CA ALA A 78 -7.39 5.42 -9.03
C ALA A 78 -6.60 6.13 -7.92
N GLY A 79 -6.43 5.50 -6.75
CA GLY A 79 -5.54 6.00 -5.70
C GLY A 79 -4.12 6.22 -6.21
N TRP A 80 -3.57 5.25 -6.95
CA TRP A 80 -2.25 5.37 -7.57
C TRP A 80 -2.17 6.48 -8.64
N ALA A 81 -3.27 6.72 -9.38
CA ALA A 81 -3.33 7.80 -10.36
C ALA A 81 -3.17 9.19 -9.72
N PHE A 82 -3.62 9.39 -8.48
CA PHE A 82 -3.46 10.65 -7.75
C PHE A 82 -2.14 10.78 -6.97
N SER A 83 -1.45 9.68 -6.62
CA SER A 83 -0.22 9.74 -5.81
C SER A 83 1.03 10.17 -6.61
N ASP A 84 2.08 10.68 -5.98
CA ASP A 84 3.40 10.76 -6.62
C ASP A 84 4.14 9.42 -6.51
N ALA A 85 3.89 8.71 -5.41
CA ALA A 85 4.53 7.45 -5.11
C ALA A 85 3.57 6.47 -4.42
N VAL A 86 3.84 5.18 -4.58
CA VAL A 86 3.14 4.08 -3.90
C VAL A 86 4.14 3.33 -3.03
N LEU A 87 3.85 3.23 -1.73
CA LEU A 87 4.66 2.52 -0.74
C LEU A 87 4.08 1.14 -0.45
N ILE A 88 4.88 0.12 -0.73
CA ILE A 88 4.62 -1.29 -0.40
C ILE A 88 5.71 -1.81 0.55
N THR A 89 5.45 -2.93 1.22
CA THR A 89 6.44 -3.56 2.10
C THR A 89 7.10 -4.76 1.44
N GLY A 90 8.33 -5.07 1.85
CA GLY A 90 9.00 -6.30 1.44
C GLY A 90 8.22 -7.57 1.80
N LYS A 91 7.36 -7.55 2.83
CA LYS A 91 6.49 -8.68 3.16
C LYS A 91 5.46 -8.93 2.06
N ILE A 92 4.76 -7.89 1.60
CA ILE A 92 3.78 -8.04 0.53
C ILE A 92 4.44 -8.57 -0.74
N LEU A 93 5.62 -8.06 -1.11
CA LEU A 93 6.33 -8.57 -2.29
C LEU A 93 6.73 -10.05 -2.21
N ARG A 94 6.90 -10.60 -1.00
CA ARG A 94 7.16 -12.03 -0.80
C ARG A 94 5.89 -12.86 -0.83
N ASP A 95 4.82 -12.33 -0.27
CA ASP A 95 3.56 -13.05 -0.11
C ASP A 95 2.70 -12.97 -1.38
N GLU A 96 2.82 -11.88 -2.15
CA GLU A 96 2.02 -11.55 -3.33
C GLU A 96 2.94 -11.29 -4.53
N ILE A 97 3.27 -12.36 -5.25
CA ILE A 97 4.18 -12.32 -6.41
C ILE A 97 3.68 -11.42 -7.57
N ASP A 98 2.37 -11.25 -7.65
CA ASP A 98 1.66 -10.41 -8.61
C ASP A 98 1.49 -8.95 -8.16
N ALA A 99 2.14 -8.52 -7.07
CA ALA A 99 2.13 -7.13 -6.67
C ALA A 99 2.94 -6.27 -7.67
N ILE A 100 2.30 -5.32 -8.35
CA ILE A 100 2.95 -4.52 -9.42
C ILE A 100 3.04 -3.03 -9.07
N CYS A 101 2.05 -2.48 -8.33
CA CYS A 101 1.91 -1.04 -8.07
C CYS A 101 2.06 -0.19 -9.35
N LYS A 102 1.26 -0.53 -10.37
CA LYS A 102 1.22 0.11 -11.70
C LYS A 102 -0.22 0.40 -12.07
N ILE A 103 -0.46 1.56 -12.65
CA ILE A 103 -1.77 1.90 -13.21
C ILE A 103 -1.97 1.08 -14.48
N GLU A 104 -2.98 0.21 -14.48
CA GLU A 104 -3.30 -0.71 -15.59
C GLU A 104 -4.41 -0.17 -16.51
N PHE A 105 -5.22 0.78 -16.02
CA PHE A 105 -6.31 1.36 -16.81
C PHE A 105 -5.82 2.59 -17.58
N GLU A 106 -6.03 2.59 -18.90
CA GLU A 106 -5.59 3.67 -19.80
C GLU A 106 -6.22 5.02 -19.42
N ASP A 107 -7.51 5.03 -19.11
CA ASP A 107 -8.23 6.23 -18.71
C ASP A 107 -7.71 6.83 -17.39
N LEU A 108 -7.27 6.00 -16.44
CA LEU A 108 -6.62 6.44 -15.21
C LEU A 108 -5.19 6.94 -15.44
N THR A 109 -4.48 6.38 -16.41
CA THR A 109 -3.17 6.90 -16.85
C THR A 109 -3.33 8.28 -17.50
N ASN A 110 -4.33 8.44 -18.37
CA ASN A 110 -4.67 9.72 -18.98
C ASN A 110 -5.10 10.75 -17.94
N LEU A 111 -5.92 10.35 -16.96
CA LEU A 111 -6.28 11.17 -15.81
C LEU A 111 -5.04 11.66 -15.07
N ARG A 112 -4.11 10.76 -14.74
CA ARG A 112 -2.87 11.10 -14.04
C ARG A 112 -2.07 12.18 -14.78
N LEU A 113 -1.92 12.05 -16.10
CA LEU A 113 -1.21 13.04 -16.92
C LEU A 113 -1.90 14.42 -16.93
N GLN A 114 -3.20 14.49 -16.67
CA GLN A 114 -3.94 15.75 -16.53
C GLN A 114 -3.77 16.37 -15.13
N ILE A 115 -3.52 15.56 -14.11
CA ILE A 115 -3.36 16.01 -12.72
C ILE A 115 -1.92 16.52 -12.51
N GLY A 116 -1.63 17.76 -12.92
CA GLY A 116 -0.33 18.41 -12.66
C GLY A 116 0.87 17.73 -13.34
N LYS A 117 2.09 17.93 -12.80
CA LYS A 117 3.37 17.45 -13.36
C LYS A 117 3.64 15.97 -13.03
N LYS A 118 2.69 15.07 -13.28
CA LYS A 118 2.85 13.63 -13.01
C LYS A 118 3.44 12.89 -14.21
N THR A 119 4.22 11.86 -13.95
CA THR A 119 4.67 10.88 -14.94
C THR A 119 3.57 9.84 -15.22
N LEU A 120 3.72 9.03 -16.27
CA LEU A 120 2.77 7.95 -16.62
C LEU A 120 2.46 6.99 -15.46
N GLN A 121 3.45 6.74 -14.61
CA GLN A 121 3.36 5.83 -13.47
C GLN A 121 3.90 6.51 -12.22
N PRO A 122 3.36 6.22 -11.02
CA PRO A 122 3.93 6.70 -9.77
C PRO A 122 5.29 6.07 -9.50
N LEU A 123 6.09 6.74 -8.66
CA LEU A 123 7.29 6.13 -8.11
C LEU A 123 6.90 4.91 -7.27
N ARG A 124 7.67 3.84 -7.37
CA ARG A 124 7.45 2.62 -6.59
C ARG A 124 8.41 2.57 -5.42
N LEU A 125 7.88 2.56 -4.20
CA LEU A 125 8.68 2.54 -2.98
C LEU A 125 8.53 1.20 -2.28
N VAL A 126 9.65 0.58 -1.90
CA VAL A 126 9.67 -0.66 -1.12
C VAL A 126 10.26 -0.37 0.25
N LEU A 127 9.49 -0.62 1.31
CA LEU A 127 9.95 -0.52 2.69
C LEU A 127 10.37 -1.90 3.21
N SER A 128 11.64 -2.05 3.58
CA SER A 128 12.11 -3.27 4.23
C SER A 128 13.39 -3.02 5.04
N SER A 129 13.30 -3.11 6.37
CA SER A 129 14.50 -2.99 7.22
C SER A 129 15.49 -4.13 7.00
N SER A 130 15.01 -5.34 6.70
CA SER A 130 15.87 -6.52 6.58
C SER A 130 16.41 -6.76 5.17
N GLY A 131 15.93 -6.02 4.16
CA GLY A 131 16.28 -6.27 2.76
C GLY A 131 15.63 -7.53 2.17
N HIS A 132 14.98 -8.38 2.96
CA HIS A 132 14.20 -9.50 2.42
C HIS A 132 12.99 -8.94 1.67
N ILE A 133 13.01 -8.94 0.35
CA ILE A 133 11.91 -8.42 -0.49
C ILE A 133 11.48 -9.43 -1.56
N PHE A 134 12.23 -10.51 -1.76
CA PHE A 134 11.96 -11.54 -2.75
C PHE A 134 11.53 -12.84 -2.08
N ASN A 135 10.59 -13.53 -2.72
CA ASN A 135 10.27 -14.91 -2.37
C ASN A 135 11.27 -15.82 -3.07
N ILE A 136 12.35 -16.17 -2.36
CA ILE A 136 13.38 -17.07 -2.86
C ILE A 136 12.97 -18.49 -2.47
N ARG A 137 12.37 -19.23 -3.39
CA ARG A 137 12.13 -20.67 -3.19
C ARG A 137 13.47 -21.41 -3.22
N GLN A 138 13.63 -22.40 -2.34
CA GLN A 138 14.91 -23.13 -2.16
C GLN A 138 15.42 -23.83 -3.44
N ASP A 139 14.55 -24.03 -4.42
CA ASP A 139 14.79 -24.68 -5.70
C ASP A 139 14.77 -23.71 -6.91
N SER A 140 14.46 -22.43 -6.71
CA SER A 140 14.42 -21.44 -7.79
C SER A 140 15.74 -20.70 -7.94
N THR A 141 16.26 -20.65 -9.16
CA THR A 141 17.39 -19.80 -9.57
C THR A 141 16.95 -18.41 -10.05
N SER A 142 15.63 -18.13 -10.02
CA SER A 142 15.04 -16.89 -10.51
C SER A 142 14.27 -16.17 -9.42
N ILE A 143 14.44 -14.84 -9.38
CA ILE A 143 13.60 -13.93 -8.63
C ILE A 143 12.38 -13.65 -9.51
N ASP A 144 11.24 -14.22 -9.14
CA ASP A 144 9.96 -13.98 -9.80
C ASP A 144 9.22 -12.88 -9.01
N SER A 145 9.14 -11.69 -9.59
CA SER A 145 8.39 -10.56 -9.02
C SER A 145 8.05 -9.56 -10.10
N LYS A 146 6.77 -9.50 -10.47
CA LYS A 146 6.23 -8.56 -11.46
C LYS A 146 6.45 -7.09 -11.07
N PHE A 147 6.72 -6.82 -9.80
CA PHE A 147 7.08 -5.50 -9.30
C PHE A 147 8.33 -4.92 -9.96
N PHE A 148 9.31 -5.78 -10.27
CA PHE A 148 10.61 -5.41 -10.84
C PHE A 148 10.72 -5.66 -12.35
N GLU A 149 9.66 -6.15 -12.99
CA GLU A 149 9.63 -6.42 -14.42
C GLU A 149 9.22 -5.17 -15.23
N ASN A 150 9.83 -5.01 -16.41
CA ASN A 150 9.46 -4.01 -17.43
C ASN A 150 9.26 -2.59 -16.85
N VAL A 151 10.16 -2.22 -15.94
CA VAL A 151 9.99 -1.02 -15.11
C VAL A 151 10.39 0.23 -15.88
N THR A 152 9.39 1.04 -16.24
CA THR A 152 9.57 2.36 -16.85
C THR A 152 9.66 3.49 -15.83
N SER A 153 9.21 3.26 -14.60
CA SER A 153 9.29 4.18 -13.47
C SER A 153 10.45 3.85 -12.54
N LYS A 154 10.97 4.85 -11.82
CA LYS A 154 12.00 4.60 -10.80
C LYS A 154 11.43 3.80 -9.62
N ILE A 155 12.18 2.81 -9.15
CA ILE A 155 11.93 2.05 -7.92
C ILE A 155 12.91 2.53 -6.85
N ILE A 156 12.43 2.75 -5.63
CA ILE A 156 13.25 3.16 -4.49
C ILE A 156 13.06 2.14 -3.37
N ILE A 157 14.14 1.48 -2.97
CA ILE A 157 14.15 0.55 -1.84
C ILE A 157 14.65 1.32 -0.61
N LEU A 158 13.79 1.48 0.39
CA LEU A 158 14.07 2.13 1.66
C LEU A 158 14.42 1.04 2.68
N THR A 159 15.68 1.03 3.13
CA THR A 159 16.22 -0.07 3.94
C THR A 159 17.22 0.42 5.00
N THR A 160 17.59 -0.45 5.95
CA THR A 160 18.70 -0.16 6.89
C THR A 160 20.03 -0.62 6.29
N LYS A 161 21.14 -0.32 6.97
CA LYS A 161 22.46 -0.82 6.57
C LYS A 161 22.48 -2.34 6.43
N LYS A 162 21.96 -3.06 7.42
CA LYS A 162 21.81 -4.52 7.40
C LYS A 162 21.01 -5.02 6.20
N GLY A 163 19.88 -4.37 5.90
CA GLY A 163 19.07 -4.73 4.74
C GLY A 163 19.77 -4.47 3.41
N SER A 164 20.52 -3.38 3.30
CA SER A 164 21.38 -3.10 2.13
C SER A 164 22.47 -4.15 1.96
N ASP A 165 23.09 -4.59 3.05
CA ASP A 165 24.12 -5.62 3.01
C ASP A 165 23.52 -6.95 2.53
N TYR A 166 22.33 -7.33 3.02
CA TYR A 166 21.60 -8.50 2.51
C TYR A 166 21.28 -8.40 1.01
N LEU A 167 20.73 -7.27 0.55
CA LEU A 167 20.45 -7.04 -0.88
C LEU A 167 21.73 -7.11 -1.74
N SER A 168 22.87 -6.69 -1.18
CA SER A 168 24.17 -6.78 -1.86
C SER A 168 24.65 -8.23 -1.98
N THR A 169 24.39 -9.07 -0.97
CA THR A 169 24.70 -10.51 -1.07
C THR A 169 23.89 -11.21 -2.17
N LEU A 170 22.62 -10.85 -2.34
CA LEU A 170 21.79 -11.39 -3.43
C LEU A 170 22.32 -11.05 -4.82
N ARG A 171 22.92 -9.86 -4.98
CA ARG A 171 23.56 -9.46 -6.24
C ARG A 171 24.83 -10.27 -6.55
N LEU A 172 25.54 -10.70 -5.50
CA LEU A 172 26.82 -11.42 -5.63
C LEU A 172 26.66 -12.94 -5.64
N ASP A 173 25.50 -13.44 -5.23
CA ASP A 173 25.22 -14.87 -5.22
C ASP A 173 24.98 -15.37 -6.65
N TYR A 174 25.97 -16.09 -7.17
CA TYR A 174 26.01 -16.72 -8.49
C TYR A 174 24.85 -17.69 -8.76
N LYS A 175 24.08 -18.10 -7.73
CA LYS A 175 22.85 -18.87 -7.90
C LYS A 175 21.69 -18.03 -8.45
N PHE A 176 21.71 -16.72 -8.24
CA PHE A 176 20.71 -15.78 -8.72
C PHE A 176 21.36 -14.92 -9.79
N ASN A 177 20.99 -15.13 -11.06
CA ASN A 177 21.44 -14.27 -12.16
C ASN A 177 20.67 -12.93 -12.12
N PHE A 178 20.84 -12.17 -11.03
CA PHE A 178 20.03 -11.02 -10.71
C PHE A 178 20.88 -9.75 -10.71
N GLU A 179 20.65 -8.92 -11.73
CA GLU A 179 21.13 -7.55 -11.75
C GLU A 179 19.98 -6.59 -11.48
N TRP A 180 20.22 -5.60 -10.64
CA TRP A 180 19.28 -4.51 -10.46
C TRP A 180 19.12 -3.76 -11.79
N ASN A 181 17.87 -3.54 -12.18
CA ASN A 181 17.57 -2.58 -13.23
C ASN A 181 18.15 -1.20 -12.85
N SER A 182 18.67 -0.44 -13.81
CA SER A 182 19.22 0.90 -13.59
C SER A 182 18.21 1.88 -12.99
N ASN A 183 16.91 1.57 -13.07
CA ASN A 183 15.82 2.31 -12.45
C ASN A 183 15.62 2.01 -10.96
N VAL A 184 16.41 1.12 -10.33
CA VAL A 184 16.35 0.81 -8.91
C VAL A 184 17.38 1.63 -8.13
N GLU A 185 16.92 2.38 -7.13
CA GLU A 185 17.78 3.07 -6.17
C GLU A 185 17.58 2.49 -4.77
N ILE A 186 18.67 2.17 -4.07
CA ILE A 186 18.65 1.75 -2.67
C ILE A 186 19.01 2.95 -1.80
N VAL A 187 18.13 3.31 -0.87
CA VAL A 187 18.32 4.37 0.11
C VAL A 187 18.47 3.74 1.49
N ILE A 188 19.61 4.01 2.11
CA ILE A 188 20.01 3.45 3.39
C ILE A 188 19.71 4.45 4.50
N PHE A 189 19.09 3.98 5.58
CA PHE A 189 18.90 4.71 6.82
C PHE A 189 19.85 4.13 7.88
N ASP A 190 20.73 4.97 8.41
CA ASP A 190 21.82 4.60 9.33
C ASP A 190 21.42 4.65 10.82
N ASP A 191 20.12 4.61 11.15
CA ASP A 191 19.69 4.74 12.55
C ASP A 191 19.50 3.39 13.25
N ASP A 192 20.21 3.21 14.37
CA ASP A 192 20.07 2.12 15.35
C ASP A 192 18.75 2.21 16.17
N GLN A 193 17.65 2.65 15.54
CA GLN A 193 16.33 2.65 16.19
C GLN A 193 15.84 1.21 16.30
N LEU A 194 15.86 0.69 17.53
CA LEU A 194 15.31 -0.61 17.85
C LEU A 194 13.79 -0.50 18.07
N ASP A 195 12.99 -0.97 17.11
CA ASP A 195 11.57 -1.27 17.33
C ASP A 195 11.47 -2.68 17.90
N ASN A 196 11.08 -2.80 19.18
CA ASN A 196 11.05 -4.08 19.90
C ASN A 196 12.38 -4.86 19.84
N GLY A 197 13.52 -4.17 19.89
CA GLY A 197 14.84 -4.80 19.80
C GLY A 197 15.30 -5.16 18.38
N LYS A 198 14.61 -4.69 17.34
CA LYS A 198 15.00 -4.89 15.93
C LYS A 198 15.27 -3.55 15.24
N GLU A 199 16.35 -3.49 14.47
CA GLU A 199 16.64 -2.34 13.60
C GLU A 199 15.42 -2.00 12.72
N SER A 200 15.03 -0.73 12.77
CA SER A 200 13.84 -0.21 12.09
C SER A 200 14.15 1.12 11.43
N ILE A 201 13.41 1.43 10.37
CA ILE A 201 13.54 2.70 9.66
C ILE A 201 12.70 3.75 10.38
N ASP A 202 13.32 4.88 10.76
CA ASP A 202 12.58 6.04 11.28
C ASP A 202 11.68 6.60 10.17
N LEU A 203 10.38 6.36 10.30
CA LEU A 203 9.38 6.78 9.33
C LEU A 203 9.29 8.31 9.17
N ARG A 204 9.60 9.11 10.21
CA ARG A 204 9.60 10.58 10.08
C ARG A 204 10.76 11.03 9.21
N LYS A 205 11.96 10.47 9.44
CA LYS A 205 13.12 10.75 8.58
C LYS A 205 12.89 10.28 7.16
N MET A 206 12.28 9.11 6.98
CA MET A 206 11.89 8.58 5.67
C MET A 206 10.94 9.55 4.94
N LEU A 207 9.84 9.94 5.57
CA LEU A 207 8.85 10.84 4.97
C LEU A 207 9.45 12.20 4.59
N LYS A 208 10.34 12.74 5.45
CA LYS A 208 11.09 13.96 5.16
C LYS A 208 12.02 13.82 3.96
N LEU A 209 12.72 12.69 3.85
CA LEU A 209 13.57 12.39 2.70
C LEU A 209 12.73 12.28 1.42
N LEU A 210 11.58 11.58 1.46
CA LEU A 210 10.66 11.47 0.32
C LEU A 210 10.18 12.84 -0.16
N LYS A 211 9.80 13.73 0.76
CA LYS A 211 9.36 15.08 0.42
C LYS A 211 10.49 15.94 -0.16
N ILE A 212 11.65 15.96 0.48
CA ILE A 212 12.72 16.90 0.14
C ILE A 212 13.52 16.43 -1.08
N ARG A 213 13.94 15.16 -1.12
CA ARG A 213 14.85 14.62 -2.14
C ARG A 213 14.08 14.17 -3.37
N PHE A 214 12.98 13.44 -3.19
CA PHE A 214 12.20 12.87 -4.28
C PHE A 214 11.01 13.73 -4.70
N LYS A 215 10.77 14.87 -4.01
CA LYS A 215 9.67 15.82 -4.33
C LYS A 215 8.30 15.14 -4.37
N ILE A 216 8.09 14.17 -3.47
CA ILE A 216 6.81 13.47 -3.33
C ILE A 216 5.90 14.36 -2.49
N ASP A 217 4.82 14.83 -3.07
CA ASP A 217 3.79 15.61 -2.39
C ASP A 217 2.66 14.71 -1.86
N TYR A 218 2.36 13.63 -2.59
CA TYR A 218 1.27 12.71 -2.30
C TYR A 218 1.75 11.26 -2.25
N LEU A 219 1.46 10.56 -1.16
CA LEU A 219 1.93 9.20 -0.91
C LEU A 219 0.76 8.24 -0.67
N ASP A 220 0.62 7.24 -1.54
CA ASP A 220 -0.26 6.10 -1.28
C ASP A 220 0.49 5.05 -0.46
N VAL A 221 -0.04 4.71 0.71
CA VAL A 221 0.50 3.70 1.63
C VAL A 221 -0.26 2.39 1.44
N SER A 222 0.02 1.71 0.34
CA SER A 222 -0.48 0.38 -0.04
C SER A 222 0.29 -0.72 0.72
N SER A 223 0.23 -0.67 2.05
CA SER A 223 1.02 -1.54 2.94
C SER A 223 0.14 -2.35 3.90
N GLY A 224 0.74 -3.30 4.61
CA GLY A 224 0.02 -4.08 5.62
C GLY A 224 -0.36 -3.26 6.85
N GLY A 225 -1.31 -3.76 7.64
CA GLY A 225 -1.87 -3.06 8.81
C GLY A 225 -0.84 -2.58 9.83
N THR A 226 0.29 -3.27 9.98
CA THR A 226 1.39 -2.85 10.87
C THR A 226 2.00 -1.50 10.46
N VAL A 227 2.29 -1.28 9.17
CA VAL A 227 2.88 -0.02 8.71
C VAL A 227 1.84 1.10 8.76
N ILE A 228 0.59 0.82 8.39
CA ILE A 228 -0.52 1.77 8.53
C ILE A 228 -0.68 2.20 10.00
N GLN A 229 -0.61 1.25 10.95
CA GLN A 229 -0.61 1.54 12.37
C GLN A 229 0.57 2.42 12.78
N GLN A 230 1.79 2.15 12.32
CA GLN A 230 2.96 2.97 12.64
C GLN A 230 2.80 4.41 12.12
N PHE A 231 2.26 4.60 10.92
CA PHE A 231 1.94 5.93 10.39
C PHE A 231 0.88 6.65 11.25
N ARG A 232 -0.16 5.93 11.68
CA ARG A 232 -1.17 6.46 12.60
C ARG A 232 -0.56 6.85 13.94
N ASP A 233 0.30 6.01 14.50
CA ASP A 233 0.95 6.26 15.79
C ASP A 233 1.89 7.45 15.80
N LEU A 234 2.44 7.78 14.63
CA LEU A 234 3.27 8.97 14.42
C LEU A 234 2.45 10.19 14.00
N ASN A 235 1.13 10.08 13.87
CA ASN A 235 0.23 11.12 13.36
C ASN A 235 0.62 11.63 11.95
N VAL A 236 1.04 10.72 11.07
CA VAL A 236 1.53 11.06 9.71
C VAL A 236 0.69 10.50 8.57
N VAL A 237 -0.34 9.69 8.84
CA VAL A 237 -1.38 9.35 7.84
C VAL A 237 -2.52 10.36 7.92
N ASP A 238 -2.88 10.97 6.80
CA ASP A 238 -3.84 12.07 6.74
C ASP A 238 -5.24 11.58 6.33
N GLU A 239 -5.31 10.55 5.50
CA GLU A 239 -6.57 10.02 4.95
C GLU A 239 -6.64 8.49 4.99
N LEU A 240 -7.80 7.97 5.33
CA LEU A 240 -8.19 6.57 5.19
C LEU A 240 -9.02 6.42 3.90
N ARG A 241 -8.52 5.64 2.95
CA ARG A 241 -9.27 5.11 1.80
C ARG A 241 -9.45 3.62 2.03
N MET A 242 -10.68 3.18 2.18
CA MET A 242 -10.97 1.82 2.58
C MET A 242 -12.13 1.24 1.77
N THR A 243 -11.91 0.06 1.22
CA THR A 243 -12.96 -0.77 0.64
C THR A 243 -13.38 -1.80 1.68
N ILE A 244 -14.66 -1.85 2.03
CA ILE A 244 -15.27 -2.95 2.77
C ILE A 244 -15.83 -3.96 1.79
N SER A 245 -15.23 -5.14 1.79
CA SER A 245 -15.66 -6.32 1.08
C SER A 245 -16.84 -6.99 1.82
N PRO A 246 -17.85 -7.53 1.11
CA PRO A 246 -19.03 -8.21 1.69
C PRO A 246 -18.70 -9.59 2.28
N GLN A 247 -17.65 -9.68 3.07
CA GLN A 247 -17.15 -10.93 3.66
C GLN A 247 -17.07 -10.78 5.18
N ILE A 248 -17.32 -11.88 5.88
CA ILE A 248 -17.01 -12.05 7.30
C ILE A 248 -16.24 -13.36 7.37
N VAL A 249 -15.01 -13.32 7.87
CA VAL A 249 -14.10 -14.47 7.76
C VAL A 249 -13.61 -14.98 9.11
N GLY A 250 -13.68 -14.16 10.14
CA GLY A 250 -13.13 -14.44 11.46
C GLY A 250 -11.63 -14.13 11.55
N ILE A 251 -11.15 -13.94 12.77
CA ILE A 251 -9.75 -13.55 13.02
C ILE A 251 -8.75 -14.68 12.78
N LYS A 252 -9.18 -15.93 12.69
CA LYS A 252 -8.29 -17.10 12.52
C LYS A 252 -8.52 -17.80 11.19
N ASN A 253 -7.44 -18.19 10.52
CA ASN A 253 -7.50 -19.03 9.33
C ASN A 253 -7.89 -20.48 9.64
N SER A 254 -8.00 -21.31 8.60
CA SER A 254 -8.35 -22.73 8.72
C SER A 254 -7.40 -23.55 9.61
N LEU A 255 -6.17 -23.07 9.83
CA LEU A 255 -5.15 -23.67 10.69
C LEU A 255 -5.12 -23.08 12.11
N GLY A 256 -6.03 -22.16 12.44
CA GLY A 256 -6.07 -21.51 13.74
C GLY A 256 -5.03 -20.39 13.94
N VAL A 257 -4.37 -19.95 12.87
CA VAL A 257 -3.41 -18.83 12.87
C VAL A 257 -4.15 -17.51 12.68
N ASP A 258 -3.72 -16.48 13.40
CA ASP A 258 -4.33 -15.15 13.29
C ASP A 258 -4.13 -14.54 11.90
N ARG A 259 -5.22 -14.02 11.33
CA ARG A 259 -5.24 -13.27 10.08
C ARG A 259 -4.85 -11.82 10.33
N PRO A 260 -4.13 -11.19 9.39
CA PRO A 260 -3.79 -9.78 9.52
C PRO A 260 -5.04 -8.92 9.42
N THR A 261 -5.10 -7.89 10.25
CA THR A 261 -6.16 -6.89 10.27
C THR A 261 -5.64 -5.53 9.84
N ILE A 262 -6.55 -4.64 9.44
CA ILE A 262 -6.20 -3.28 9.03
C ILE A 262 -5.63 -2.45 10.19
N PHE A 263 -6.13 -2.66 11.40
CA PHE A 263 -5.71 -1.95 12.61
C PHE A 263 -5.30 -2.95 13.70
N PRO A 264 -4.12 -3.56 13.59
CA PRO A 264 -3.66 -4.49 14.61
C PRO A 264 -3.50 -3.79 15.96
N SER A 265 -3.81 -4.49 17.05
CA SER A 265 -3.70 -3.99 18.43
C SER A 265 -2.50 -4.60 19.15
N THR A 266 -1.36 -4.72 18.47
CA THR A 266 -0.22 -5.50 18.96
C THR A 266 0.72 -4.74 19.89
N CYS A 267 0.78 -3.41 19.78
CA CYS A 267 1.82 -2.61 20.46
C CYS A 267 1.27 -1.43 21.27
N LYS A 268 0.04 -0.98 21.02
CA LYS A 268 -0.54 0.19 21.67
C LYS A 268 -2.05 0.08 21.75
N SER A 269 -2.58 0.34 22.94
CA SER A 269 -4.02 0.41 23.17
C SER A 269 -4.52 1.84 22.99
N TYR A 270 -5.61 1.98 22.23
CA TYR A 270 -6.29 3.26 22.10
C TYR A 270 -7.48 3.31 23.06
N ASN A 271 -7.65 4.44 23.71
CA ASN A 271 -8.78 4.76 24.56
C ASN A 271 -9.52 5.97 23.98
N CYS A 272 -10.55 6.43 24.69
CA CYS A 272 -11.33 7.59 24.30
C CYS A 272 -10.51 8.89 24.21
N ASN A 273 -9.27 8.96 24.71
CA ASN A 273 -8.45 10.18 24.73
C ASN A 273 -7.37 10.20 23.65
N ASN A 274 -6.91 9.04 23.17
CA ASN A 274 -5.82 8.96 22.18
C ASN A 274 -6.22 8.27 20.87
N SER A 275 -7.47 7.80 20.74
CA SER A 275 -7.99 7.27 19.48
C SER A 275 -8.17 8.41 18.47
N PRO A 276 -7.62 8.27 17.25
CA PRO A 276 -7.90 9.24 16.21
C PRO A 276 -9.37 9.17 15.81
N LEU A 277 -9.92 10.32 15.45
CA LEU A 277 -11.26 10.44 14.88
C LEU A 277 -11.17 10.46 13.36
N LEU A 278 -12.26 10.06 12.69
CA LEU A 278 -12.38 10.15 11.24
C LEU A 278 -13.52 11.08 10.87
N THR A 279 -13.22 12.07 10.03
CA THR A 279 -14.25 12.87 9.35
C THR A 279 -14.48 12.29 7.96
N TRP A 280 -15.64 11.69 7.75
CA TRP A 280 -16.00 11.11 6.44
C TRP A 280 -16.17 12.20 5.37
N LYS A 281 -15.34 12.13 4.33
CA LYS A 281 -15.44 12.97 3.13
C LYS A 281 -16.33 12.32 2.08
N GLY A 282 -16.34 10.99 2.02
CA GLY A 282 -17.16 10.26 1.08
C GLY A 282 -17.48 8.86 1.56
N ILE A 283 -18.71 8.44 1.27
CA ILE A 283 -19.15 7.06 1.35
C ILE A 283 -19.79 6.75 0.00
N ARG A 284 -19.35 5.66 -0.64
CA ARG A 284 -19.94 5.17 -1.90
C ARG A 284 -20.28 3.70 -1.75
N LEU A 285 -21.41 3.31 -2.30
CA LEU A 285 -21.79 1.90 -2.43
C LEU A 285 -21.67 1.51 -3.89
N LEU A 286 -21.18 0.30 -4.16
CA LEU A 286 -21.25 -0.30 -5.48
C LEU A 286 -22.15 -1.52 -5.44
N GLY A 287 -23.29 -1.39 -6.13
CA GLY A 287 -24.40 -2.32 -5.98
C GLY A 287 -24.79 -2.48 -4.51
N GLU A 288 -25.10 -3.72 -4.13
CA GLU A 288 -25.54 -4.09 -2.78
C GLU A 288 -24.41 -4.71 -1.93
N ARG A 289 -23.15 -4.62 -2.39
CA ARG A 289 -22.07 -5.49 -1.89
C ARG A 289 -20.85 -4.75 -1.36
N MET A 290 -20.34 -3.75 -2.08
CA MET A 290 -19.07 -3.11 -1.70
C MET A 290 -19.30 -1.70 -1.17
N ILE A 291 -18.59 -1.35 -0.10
CA ILE A 291 -18.60 -0.01 0.48
C ILE A 291 -17.22 0.60 0.29
N PHE A 292 -17.15 1.79 -0.29
CA PHE A 292 -15.94 2.58 -0.39
C PHE A 292 -16.03 3.78 0.56
N LEU A 293 -15.03 3.90 1.41
CA LEU A 293 -14.96 4.88 2.48
C LEU A 293 -13.75 5.78 2.27
N ARG A 294 -13.97 7.08 2.40
CA ARG A 294 -12.93 8.10 2.40
C ARG A 294 -13.09 8.97 3.64
N GLY A 295 -12.13 8.90 4.56
CA GLY A 295 -12.16 9.63 5.83
C GLY A 295 -10.85 10.35 6.11
N ILE A 296 -10.90 11.53 6.70
CA ILE A 296 -9.71 12.30 7.12
C ILE A 296 -9.43 12.02 8.58
N TYR A 297 -8.18 11.67 8.90
CA TYR A 297 -7.74 11.49 10.27
C TYR A 297 -7.71 12.82 11.02
N GLN A 298 -8.25 12.80 12.23
CA GLN A 298 -8.20 13.87 13.20
C GLN A 298 -7.56 13.32 14.47
N TYR A 299 -6.27 13.59 14.62
CA TYR A 299 -5.52 13.19 15.80
C TYR A 299 -5.88 14.06 16.98
N ARG A 300 -6.05 13.43 18.14
CA ARG A 300 -6.21 14.14 19.40
C ARG A 300 -4.85 14.65 19.88
N PRO A 301 -4.79 15.83 20.51
CA PRO A 301 -3.56 16.36 21.11
C PRO A 301 -2.93 15.41 22.12
#